data_AF-M4Z5S9-F1
#
_entry.id   AF-M4Z5S9-F1
#
_cell.length_a   1.000
_cell.length_b   1.000
_cell.length_c   1.000
_cell.angle_alpha   90.00
_cell.angle_beta   90.00
_cell.angle_gamma   90.00
#
_symmetry.space_group_name_H-M   'P 1'
#
loop_
_entity.id
_entity.type
_entity.pdbx_description
1 polymer ?
#
loop_
_entity_poly.entity_id
_entity_poly.type
_entity_poly.pdbx_seq_one_letter_code
_entity_poly.pdbx_strand_id
1 'polypeptide(L)'
;MTAAEAGIPVRSDVQAKVANDLSVSHQAYYDRAAAALVFQVVNRKTDQVVTQYPDEAVLRRRAYFNTLDLQKDLQKEDAPRVMATDRTA
;
A
#
# COMPACT_ATOMS: atom_id res chain seq x y z
N MET A 1 30.38 24.33 -24.46
CA MET A 1 28.95 24.17 -24.15
C MET A 1 28.86 23.43 -22.82
N THR A 2 28.27 24.03 -21.78
CA THR A 2 28.04 23.39 -20.47
C THR A 2 26.55 23.33 -20.23
N ALA A 3 25.99 22.12 -20.17
CA ALA A 3 24.57 21.90 -19.88
C ALA A 3 24.31 22.15 -18.40
N ALA A 4 23.36 23.03 -18.08
CA ALA A 4 22.87 23.21 -16.73
C ALA A 4 21.89 22.06 -16.41
N GLU A 5 22.32 21.15 -15.55
CA GLU A 5 21.45 20.12 -15.00
C GLU A 5 20.46 20.78 -14.04
N ALA A 6 19.18 20.78 -14.42
CA ALA A 6 18.09 21.24 -13.57
C ALA A 6 17.83 20.17 -12.49
N GLY A 7 18.48 20.32 -11.34
CA GLY A 7 18.17 19.53 -10.16
C GLY A 7 16.70 19.72 -9.77
N ILE A 8 15.94 18.64 -9.76
CA ILE A 8 14.55 18.62 -9.29
C ILE A 8 14.56 19.01 -7.80
N PRO A 9 13.88 20.10 -7.38
CA PRO A 9 13.73 20.39 -5.97
C PRO A 9 12.80 19.35 -5.34
N VAL A 10 13.38 18.32 -4.72
CA VAL A 10 12.67 17.45 -3.77
C VAL A 10 12.34 18.33 -2.56
N ARG A 11 11.18 19.01 -2.62
CA ARG A 11 10.66 19.80 -1.51
C ARG A 11 10.29 18.85 -0.37
N SER A 12 10.68 19.20 0.85
CA SER A 12 10.52 18.44 2.09
C SER A 12 9.05 18.23 2.48
N ASP A 13 8.34 17.32 1.80
CA ASP A 13 7.00 16.85 2.19
C ASP A 13 7.00 16.23 3.61
N VAL A 14 8.16 15.72 4.03
CA VAL A 14 8.39 15.08 5.32
C VAL A 14 8.02 16.01 6.50
N GLN A 15 8.32 17.31 6.43
CA GLN A 15 8.10 18.22 7.57
C GLN A 15 6.61 18.51 7.80
N ALA A 16 5.83 18.63 6.72
CA ALA A 16 4.38 18.82 6.80
C ALA A 16 3.68 17.56 7.31
N LYS A 17 4.16 16.38 6.91
CA LYS A 17 3.65 15.10 7.38
C LYS A 17 3.84 14.90 8.88
N VAL A 18 5.02 15.26 9.42
CA VAL A 18 5.31 15.16 10.87
C VAL A 18 4.42 16.09 11.69
N ALA A 19 4.23 17.35 11.26
CA ALA A 19 3.33 18.27 11.95
C ALA A 19 1.87 17.80 11.90
N ASN A 20 1.47 17.18 10.78
CA ASN A 20 0.13 16.63 10.62
C ASN A 20 -0.09 15.36 11.45
N ASP A 21 0.93 14.49 11.58
CA ASP A 21 0.88 13.25 12.38
C ASP A 21 0.61 13.53 13.88
N LEU A 22 1.09 14.66 14.44
CA LEU A 22 0.71 15.08 15.80
C LEU A 22 -0.76 15.53 15.91
N SER A 23 -1.37 15.97 14.81
CA SER A 23 -2.73 16.49 14.77
C SER A 23 -3.79 15.43 14.42
N VAL A 24 -3.38 14.20 14.11
CA VAL A 24 -4.29 13.07 13.85
C VAL A 24 -4.30 12.04 14.98
N SER A 25 -5.45 11.39 15.17
CA SER A 25 -5.66 10.30 16.11
C SER A 25 -6.03 9.02 15.36
N HIS A 26 -5.55 7.88 15.84
CA HIS A 26 -5.91 6.57 15.31
C HIS A 26 -6.96 5.93 16.21
N GLN A 27 -8.08 5.48 15.64
CA GLN A 27 -9.14 4.85 16.40
C GLN A 27 -9.76 3.69 15.65
N ALA A 28 -10.28 2.73 16.42
CA ALA A 28 -11.06 1.62 15.92
C ALA A 28 -12.55 1.87 16.22
N TYR A 29 -13.38 1.77 15.20
CA TYR A 29 -14.82 1.96 15.27
C TYR A 29 -15.53 0.71 14.72
N TYR A 30 -16.57 0.25 15.40
CA TYR A 30 -17.39 -0.85 14.91
C TYR A 30 -18.54 -0.31 14.06
N ASP A 31 -18.46 -0.52 12.75
CA ASP A 31 -19.53 -0.17 11.82
C ASP A 31 -20.58 -1.28 11.81
N ARG A 32 -21.76 -0.98 12.35
CA ARG A 32 -22.88 -1.92 12.42
C ARG A 32 -23.46 -2.27 11.06
N ALA A 33 -23.43 -1.35 10.09
CA ALA A 33 -23.98 -1.60 8.76
C ALA A 33 -23.08 -2.57 7.97
N ALA A 34 -21.76 -2.45 8.14
CA ALA A 34 -20.79 -3.36 7.55
C ALA A 34 -20.55 -4.64 8.39
N ALA A 35 -21.08 -4.70 9.62
CA ALA A 35 -20.81 -5.74 10.61
C ALA A 35 -19.30 -5.98 10.84
N ALA A 36 -18.51 -4.91 10.77
CA ALA A 36 -17.04 -4.99 10.73
C ALA A 36 -16.38 -3.91 11.59
N LEU A 37 -15.18 -4.22 12.07
CA LEU A 37 -14.31 -3.24 12.72
C LEU A 37 -13.58 -2.42 11.64
N VAL A 38 -13.48 -1.12 11.85
CA VAL A 38 -12.85 -0.20 10.90
C VAL A 38 -11.85 0.68 11.62
N PHE A 39 -10.65 0.79 11.08
CA PHE A 39 -9.59 1.65 11.62
C PHE A 39 -9.59 2.96 10.85
N GLN A 40 -9.65 4.07 11.56
CA GLN A 40 -9.69 5.39 10.95
C GLN A 40 -8.67 6.33 11.59
N VAL A 41 -8.11 7.19 10.75
CA VAL A 41 -7.26 8.30 11.15
C VAL A 41 -8.11 9.55 11.10
N VAL A 42 -8.24 10.23 12.23
CA VAL A 42 -9.13 11.39 12.40
C VAL A 42 -8.35 12.62 12.80
N ASN A 43 -8.65 13.75 12.19
CA ASN A 43 -8.08 15.03 12.58
C ASN A 43 -8.65 15.47 13.93
N ARG A 44 -7.79 15.67 14.93
CA ARG A 44 -8.20 16.00 16.30
C ARG A 44 -8.81 17.38 16.46
N LYS A 45 -8.56 18.30 15.51
CA LYS A 45 -9.06 19.68 15.58
C LYS A 45 -10.45 19.83 14.96
N THR A 46 -10.76 19.01 13.96
CA THR A 46 -11.99 19.12 13.18
C THR A 46 -12.89 17.89 13.29
N ASP A 47 -12.44 16.84 13.97
CA ASP A 47 -13.08 15.52 14.07
C ASP A 47 -13.40 14.87 12.71
N GLN A 48 -12.71 15.29 11.65
CA GLN A 48 -12.90 14.75 10.32
C GLN A 48 -12.05 13.51 10.09
N VAL A 49 -12.66 12.50 9.45
CA VAL A 49 -11.95 11.29 9.01
C VAL A 49 -11.07 11.64 7.82
N VAL A 50 -9.76 11.47 7.98
CA VAL A 50 -8.75 11.74 6.96
C VAL A 50 -8.51 10.49 6.11
N THR A 51 -8.38 9.33 6.76
CA THR A 51 -8.21 8.04 6.08
C THR A 51 -8.92 6.93 6.85
N GLN A 52 -9.36 5.91 6.12
CA GLN A 52 -10.09 4.77 6.66
C GLN A 52 -9.55 3.48 6.06
N TYR A 53 -9.35 2.48 6.91
CA TYR A 53 -8.86 1.16 6.55
C TYR A 53 -9.77 0.08 7.17
N PRO A 54 -10.01 -1.03 6.45
CA PRO A 54 -10.71 -2.19 7.01
C PRO A 54 -9.91 -2.82 8.15
N ASP A 55 -10.51 -3.77 8.88
CA ASP A 55 -9.87 -4.37 10.05
C ASP A 55 -8.46 -4.95 9.79
N GLU A 56 -7.65 -5.04 10.85
CA GLU A 56 -6.30 -5.59 10.77
C GLU A 56 -6.27 -7.04 10.25
N ALA A 57 -7.31 -7.84 10.49
CA ALA A 57 -7.36 -9.23 10.03
C ALA A 57 -7.55 -9.29 8.51
N VAL A 58 -8.36 -8.39 7.94
CA VAL A 58 -8.58 -8.19 6.51
C VAL A 58 -7.30 -7.62 5.88
N LEU A 59 -6.64 -6.65 6.51
CA LEU A 59 -5.36 -6.13 6.03
C LEU A 59 -4.28 -7.22 6.01
N ARG A 60 -4.12 -7.98 7.10
CA ARG A 60 -3.18 -9.10 7.18
C ARG A 60 -3.51 -10.19 6.16
N ARG A 61 -4.80 -10.51 5.99
CA ARG A 61 -5.26 -11.47 4.97
C ARG A 61 -4.87 -11.00 3.57
N ARG A 62 -5.15 -9.74 3.21
CA ARG A 62 -4.78 -9.16 1.91
C ARG A 62 -3.28 -9.17 1.70
N ALA A 63 -2.48 -8.76 2.69
CA ALA A 63 -1.03 -8.79 2.61
C ALA A 63 -0.51 -10.22 2.40
N TYR A 64 -1.00 -11.19 3.16
CA TYR A 64 -0.61 -12.60 3.02
C TYR A 64 -0.91 -13.14 1.63
N PHE A 65 -2.14 -12.97 1.13
CA PHE A 65 -2.49 -13.44 -0.21
C PHE A 65 -1.71 -12.73 -1.31
N ASN A 66 -1.45 -11.41 -1.17
CA ASN A 66 -0.59 -10.68 -2.09
C ASN A 66 0.84 -11.25 -2.12
N THR A 67 1.42 -11.58 -0.96
CA THR A 67 2.75 -12.21 -0.91
C THR A 67 2.77 -13.60 -1.54
N LEU A 68 1.72 -14.40 -1.36
CA LEU A 68 1.60 -15.69 -2.01
C LEU A 68 1.46 -15.57 -3.53
N ASP A 69 0.72 -14.56 -4.01
CA ASP A 69 0.53 -14.32 -5.44
C ASP A 69 1.84 -13.89 -6.09
N LEU A 70 2.56 -12.95 -5.46
CA LEU A 70 3.90 -12.53 -5.89
C LEU A 70 4.88 -13.71 -5.94
N GLN A 71 4.85 -14.60 -4.94
CA GLN A 71 5.68 -15.80 -4.94
C GLN A 71 5.34 -16.75 -6.09
N LYS A 72 4.06 -16.94 -6.39
CA LYS A 72 3.63 -17.78 -7.52
C LYS A 72 4.07 -17.20 -8.85
N ASP A 73 4.00 -15.88 -9.02
CA ASP A 73 4.42 -15.23 -10.25
C ASP A 73 5.94 -15.27 -10.44
N LEU A 74 6.71 -15.05 -9.37
CA LEU A 74 8.16 -15.28 -9.38
C LEU A 74 8.51 -16.73 -9.75
N GLN A 75 7.81 -17.71 -9.17
CA GLN A 75 8.01 -19.13 -9.51
C GLN A 75 7.64 -19.47 -10.96
N LYS A 76 6.65 -18.81 -11.55
CA LYS A 76 6.30 -18.99 -12.97
C LYS A 76 7.35 -18.37 -13.90
N GLU A 77 7.94 -17.24 -13.51
CA GLU A 77 9.03 -16.59 -14.25
C GLU A 77 10.32 -17.43 -14.19
N ASP A 78 10.62 -18.03 -13.03
CA ASP A 78 11.81 -18.88 -12.81
C ASP A 78 11.66 -20.31 -13.36
N ALA A 79 10.43 -20.76 -13.64
CA ALA A 79 10.21 -22.03 -14.33
C ALA A 79 10.70 -21.89 -15.77
N PRO A 80 11.66 -22.71 -16.24
CA PRO A 80 12.08 -22.65 -17.64
C PRO A 80 10.84 -22.88 -18.49
N ARG A 81 10.45 -21.87 -19.30
CA ARG A 81 9.42 -22.03 -20.32
C ARG A 81 9.85 -23.22 -21.14
N VAL A 82 9.21 -24.37 -20.92
CA VAL A 82 9.48 -25.58 -21.69
C VAL A 82 9.06 -25.24 -23.10
N MET A 83 10.02 -24.81 -23.92
CA MET A 83 9.78 -24.55 -25.32
C MET A 83 9.39 -25.90 -25.89
N ALA A 84 8.11 -26.05 -26.23
CA ALA A 84 7.63 -27.18 -26.98
C ALA A 84 8.28 -27.08 -28.36
N THR A 85 9.49 -27.63 -28.49
CA THR A 85 10.07 -27.92 -29.78
C THR A 85 9.31 -29.12 -30.32
N ASP A 86 8.29 -28.83 -31.12
CA ASP A 86 7.64 -29.83 -31.96
C ASP A 86 8.74 -30.48 -32.81
N ARG A 87 9.08 -31.72 -32.44
CA ARG A 87 9.95 -32.58 -33.24
C ARG A 87 9.08 -33.22 -34.31
N THR A 88 8.86 -32.51 -35.41
CA THR A 88 8.33 -33.12 -36.62
C THR A 88 9.36 -34.10 -37.18
N ALA A 89 8.86 -35.31 -37.48
CA ALA A 89 9.59 -36.51 -37.91
C ALA A 89 10.30 -36.36 -39.25
#